data_AF-A0A7W7PKG2-F1
#
_entry.id   AF-A0A7W7PKG2-F1
#
_cell.length_a   1.000
_cell.length_b   1.000
_cell.length_c   1.000
_cell.angle_alpha   90.00
_cell.angle_beta   90.00
_cell.angle_gamma   90.00
#
_symmetry.space_group_name_H-M   'P 1'
#
loop_
_entity.id
_entity.type
_entity.pdbx_description
1 polymer ?
#
loop_
_entity_poly.entity_id
_entity_poly.type
_entity_poly.pdbx_seq_one_letter_code
_entity_poly.pdbx_strand_id
1 'polypeptide(L)'
;MEIVDEKARTAAAECLTTTWTLSCSLPRMRMLADSEIAIMKGVATNIAERLMNNERVYANYRRSPIQRVCTLLLELDRTSGARAARPPGAPIEVSGPTQAELGEALMLSRATIENVLAEMRMADILRTGHRRYSVSRPGVLRALSEGKPPTPGAADAGPPLPPLP
;
A
#
# COMPACT_ATOMS: atom_id res chain seq x y z
N MET A 1 -10.51 -20.57 -19.79
CA MET A 1 -10.04 -20.50 -18.39
C MET A 1 -10.71 -19.28 -17.77
N GLU A 2 -11.76 -19.46 -16.98
CA GLU A 2 -12.53 -18.33 -16.44
C GLU A 2 -11.84 -17.81 -15.17
N ILE A 3 -10.96 -16.83 -15.34
CA ILE A 3 -10.16 -16.23 -14.27
C ILE A 3 -10.96 -15.13 -13.53
N VAL A 4 -12.07 -14.66 -14.10
CA VAL A 4 -12.93 -13.58 -13.58
C VAL A 4 -14.39 -14.00 -13.72
N ASP A 5 -15.04 -14.24 -12.58
CA ASP A 5 -16.45 -14.65 -12.47
C ASP A 5 -17.37 -13.43 -12.54
N GLU A 6 -18.30 -13.45 -13.49
CA GLU A 6 -19.30 -12.41 -13.72
C GLU A 6 -20.38 -12.36 -12.63
N LYS A 7 -20.54 -13.45 -11.86
CA LYS A 7 -21.51 -13.57 -10.77
C LYS A 7 -20.93 -13.19 -9.41
N ALA A 8 -19.63 -12.92 -9.32
CA ALA A 8 -19.00 -12.50 -8.07
C ALA A 8 -19.59 -11.16 -7.62
N ARG A 9 -19.90 -11.02 -6.32
CA ARG A 9 -20.29 -9.72 -5.77
C ARG A 9 -19.12 -8.76 -5.95
N THR A 10 -19.35 -7.68 -6.68
CA THR A 10 -18.37 -6.61 -6.81
C THR A 10 -18.30 -5.82 -5.51
N ALA A 11 -17.08 -5.52 -5.05
CA ALA A 11 -16.90 -4.56 -3.98
C ALA A 11 -17.34 -3.17 -4.47
N ALA A 12 -17.99 -2.40 -3.61
CA ALA A 12 -18.22 -0.99 -3.88
C ALA A 12 -16.88 -0.26 -3.96
N ALA A 13 -16.74 0.63 -4.95
CA ALA A 13 -15.55 1.45 -5.12
C ALA A 13 -15.95 2.92 -4.97
N GLU A 14 -15.26 3.62 -4.08
CA GLU A 14 -15.43 5.06 -3.87
C GLU A 14 -14.14 5.79 -4.22
N CYS A 15 -14.27 6.92 -4.93
CA CYS A 15 -13.13 7.76 -5.26
C CYS A 15 -12.84 8.71 -4.08
N LEU A 16 -11.72 8.49 -3.38
CA LEU A 16 -11.31 9.36 -2.27
C LEU A 16 -10.80 10.74 -2.71
N THR A 17 -10.47 10.89 -4.00
CA THR A 17 -9.96 12.12 -4.62
C THR A 17 -10.46 12.22 -6.06
N THR A 18 -10.23 13.36 -6.73
CA THR A 18 -10.49 13.51 -8.17
C THR A 18 -9.75 12.44 -8.96
N THR A 19 -10.51 11.50 -9.53
CA THR A 19 -9.97 10.31 -10.18
C THR A 19 -10.52 10.20 -11.60
N TRP A 20 -9.62 10.03 -12.56
CA TRP A 20 -9.98 9.73 -13.95
C TRP A 20 -10.01 8.23 -14.13
N THR A 21 -11.12 7.69 -14.63
CA THR A 21 -11.31 6.26 -14.81
C THR A 21 -11.58 5.93 -16.28
N LEU A 22 -11.14 4.74 -16.70
CA LEU A 22 -11.50 4.15 -17.98
C LEU A 22 -12.22 2.84 -17.70
N SER A 23 -13.38 2.65 -18.32
CA SER A 23 -14.16 1.44 -18.19
C SER A 23 -13.97 0.52 -19.41
N CYS A 24 -13.92 -0.78 -19.15
CA CYS A 24 -13.92 -1.82 -20.17
C CYS A 24 -14.92 -2.88 -19.74
N SER A 25 -15.85 -3.24 -20.61
CA SER A 25 -16.80 -4.32 -20.30
C SER A 25 -16.06 -5.66 -20.22
N LEU A 26 -16.55 -6.57 -19.37
CA LEU A 26 -15.95 -7.89 -19.20
C LEU A 26 -15.87 -8.68 -20.52
N PRO A 27 -16.90 -8.68 -21.42
CA PRO A 27 -16.79 -9.32 -22.71
C PRO A 27 -15.67 -8.75 -23.59
N ARG A 28 -15.46 -7.42 -23.56
CA ARG A 28 -14.38 -6.78 -24.33
C ARG A 28 -13.01 -7.14 -23.76
N MET A 29 -12.86 -7.18 -22.43
CA MET A 29 -11.62 -7.61 -21.79
C MET A 29 -11.30 -9.08 -22.09
N ARG A 30 -12.31 -9.97 -22.08
CA ARG A 30 -12.16 -11.38 -22.47
C ARG A 30 -11.66 -11.50 -23.91
N MET A 31 -12.31 -10.81 -24.86
CA MET A 31 -11.88 -10.77 -26.25
C MET A 31 -10.42 -10.29 -26.41
N LEU A 32 -10.00 -9.24 -25.68
CA LEU A 32 -8.63 -8.75 -25.70
C LEU A 32 -7.63 -9.77 -25.14
N ALA A 33 -7.97 -10.43 -24.03
CA ALA A 33 -7.12 -11.44 -23.42
C ALA A 33 -6.98 -12.70 -24.29
N ASP A 34 -8.04 -13.09 -25.00
CA ASP A 34 -8.03 -14.21 -25.94
C ASP A 34 -7.22 -13.89 -27.20
N SER A 35 -7.19 -12.61 -27.61
CA SER A 35 -6.46 -12.17 -28.81
C SER A 35 -4.96 -12.00 -28.57
N GLU A 36 -4.55 -11.61 -27.35
CA GLU A 36 -3.16 -11.28 -27.03
C GLU A 36 -2.70 -11.91 -25.71
N ILE A 37 -1.78 -12.88 -25.79
CA ILE A 37 -1.28 -13.61 -24.62
C ILE A 37 -0.62 -12.70 -23.57
N ALA A 38 -0.04 -11.58 -23.99
CA ALA A 38 0.55 -10.60 -23.08
C ALA A 38 -0.51 -9.98 -22.15
N ILE A 39 -1.73 -9.74 -22.64
CA ILE A 39 -2.84 -9.22 -21.85
C ILE A 39 -3.29 -10.26 -20.83
N MET A 40 -3.49 -11.52 -21.26
CA MET A 40 -3.86 -12.62 -20.37
C MET A 40 -2.83 -12.81 -19.25
N LYS A 41 -1.53 -12.79 -19.59
CA LYS A 41 -0.44 -12.86 -18.59
C LYS A 41 -0.48 -11.68 -17.62
N GLY A 42 -0.73 -10.46 -18.12
CA GLY A 42 -0.87 -9.27 -17.28
C GLY A 42 -2.02 -9.40 -16.27
N VAL A 43 -3.19 -9.87 -16.71
CA VAL A 43 -4.36 -10.11 -15.83
C VAL A 43 -4.03 -11.18 -14.77
N ALA A 44 -3.48 -12.33 -15.18
CA ALA A 44 -3.13 -13.40 -14.26
C ALA A 44 -2.08 -12.96 -13.22
N THR A 45 -1.06 -12.21 -13.66
CA THR A 45 -0.03 -11.65 -12.79
C THR A 45 -0.65 -10.69 -11.76
N ASN A 46 -1.51 -9.77 -12.20
CA ASN A 46 -2.15 -8.83 -11.30
C ASN A 46 -3.05 -9.52 -10.25
N ILE A 47 -3.75 -10.59 -10.63
CA ILE A 47 -4.57 -11.38 -9.70
C ILE A 47 -3.69 -12.08 -8.66
N ALA A 48 -2.61 -12.75 -9.11
CA ALA A 48 -1.67 -13.40 -8.21
C ALA A 48 -1.03 -12.40 -7.23
N GLU A 49 -0.59 -11.24 -7.74
CA GLU A 49 -0.05 -10.15 -6.90
C GLU A 49 -1.08 -9.65 -5.89
N ARG A 50 -2.34 -9.42 -6.31
CA ARG A 50 -3.40 -8.98 -5.40
C ARG A 50 -3.67 -10.00 -4.29
N LEU A 51 -3.67 -11.30 -4.61
CA LEU A 51 -3.85 -12.36 -3.61
C LEU A 51 -2.72 -12.36 -2.57
N MET A 52 -1.46 -12.33 -3.04
CA MET A 52 -0.27 -12.28 -2.17
C MET A 52 -0.25 -11.01 -1.31
N ASN A 53 -0.62 -9.85 -1.87
CA ASN A 53 -0.66 -8.59 -1.13
C ASN A 53 -1.78 -8.58 -0.09
N ASN A 54 -2.96 -9.12 -0.42
CA ASN A 54 -4.07 -9.22 0.53
C ASN A 54 -3.69 -10.08 1.74
N GLU A 55 -3.04 -11.22 1.52
CA GLU A 55 -2.53 -12.05 2.61
C GLU A 55 -1.48 -11.29 3.44
N ARG A 56 -0.50 -10.69 2.76
CA ARG A 56 0.60 -9.94 3.40
C ARG A 56 0.13 -8.74 4.23
N VAL A 57 -0.95 -8.07 3.85
CA VAL A 57 -1.43 -6.85 4.51
C VAL A 57 -2.53 -7.16 5.52
N TYR A 58 -3.53 -7.96 5.14
CA TYR A 58 -4.76 -8.11 5.91
C TYR A 58 -4.82 -9.41 6.73
N ALA A 59 -4.14 -10.49 6.34
CA ALA A 59 -4.18 -11.79 7.05
C ALA A 59 -3.21 -11.88 8.26
N ASN A 60 -3.04 -10.78 9.01
CA ASN A 60 -1.98 -10.62 10.01
C ASN A 60 -2.47 -10.64 11.47
N TYR A 61 -3.15 -11.70 11.90
CA TYR A 61 -3.70 -11.75 13.27
C TYR A 61 -2.63 -11.72 14.38
N ARG A 62 -1.42 -12.21 14.09
CA ARG A 62 -0.30 -12.26 15.05
C ARG A 62 0.49 -10.95 15.13
N ARG A 63 0.25 -10.00 14.23
CA ARG A 63 0.99 -8.73 14.20
C ARG A 63 0.38 -7.72 15.16
N SER A 64 1.23 -6.96 15.82
CA SER A 64 0.82 -5.83 16.65
C SER A 64 0.15 -4.73 15.81
N PRO A 65 -0.68 -3.86 16.42
CA PRO A 65 -1.32 -2.77 15.70
C PRO A 65 -0.34 -1.88 14.93
N ILE A 66 0.81 -1.52 15.51
CA ILE A 66 1.83 -0.69 14.85
C ILE A 66 2.43 -1.39 13.62
N GLN A 67 2.72 -2.70 13.69
CA GLN A 67 3.20 -3.48 12.55
C GLN A 67 2.19 -3.44 11.40
N ARG A 68 0.90 -3.59 11.70
CA ARG A 68 -0.18 -3.61 10.71
C ARG A 68 -0.35 -2.25 10.04
N VAL A 69 -0.33 -1.16 10.81
CA VAL A 69 -0.36 0.21 10.26
C VAL A 69 0.86 0.48 9.38
N CYS A 70 2.07 0.15 9.83
CA CYS A 70 3.29 0.34 9.05
C CYS A 70 3.25 -0.46 7.74
N THR A 71 2.77 -1.71 7.78
CA THR A 71 2.62 -2.58 6.61
C THR A 71 1.64 -1.98 5.59
N LEU A 72 0.51 -1.44 6.06
CA LEU A 72 -0.48 -0.79 5.21
C LEU A 72 0.06 0.49 4.57
N LEU A 73 0.74 1.35 5.33
CA LEU A 73 1.32 2.59 4.78
C LEU A 73 2.38 2.29 3.70
N LEU A 74 3.21 1.26 3.89
CA LEU A 74 4.15 0.79 2.87
C LEU A 74 3.45 0.28 1.61
N GLU A 75 2.33 -0.42 1.76
CA GLU A 75 1.55 -0.91 0.64
C GLU A 75 0.85 0.22 -0.12
N LEU A 76 0.27 1.19 0.60
CA LEU A 76 -0.37 2.36 0.00
C LEU A 76 0.65 3.20 -0.77
N ASP A 77 1.85 3.41 -0.22
CA ASP A 77 2.94 4.08 -0.95
C ASP A 77 3.37 3.29 -2.19
N ARG A 78 3.53 1.97 -2.08
CA ARG A 78 3.89 1.09 -3.20
C ARG A 78 2.89 1.15 -4.34
N THR A 79 1.60 1.18 -4.02
CA THR A 79 0.51 1.15 -4.99
C THR A 79 0.10 2.54 -5.46
N SER A 80 0.45 3.59 -4.73
CA SER A 80 0.29 4.97 -5.19
C SER A 80 1.21 5.21 -6.39
N GLY A 81 0.65 5.74 -7.49
CA GLY A 81 1.40 6.04 -8.71
C GLY A 81 2.57 7.02 -8.54
N ALA A 82 2.68 7.67 -7.36
CA ALA A 82 3.74 8.61 -7.01
C ALA A 82 5.10 7.97 -6.69
N ARG A 83 5.20 6.63 -6.63
CA ARG A 83 6.45 5.95 -6.27
C ARG A 83 7.45 5.84 -7.43
N ALA A 84 6.99 5.67 -8.67
CA ALA A 84 7.87 5.41 -9.81
C ALA A 84 8.85 6.55 -10.14
N ALA A 85 8.57 7.76 -9.66
CA ALA A 85 9.39 8.95 -9.89
C ALA A 85 10.30 9.33 -8.70
N ARG A 86 10.25 8.61 -7.57
CA ARG A 86 10.99 8.99 -6.35
C ARG A 86 12.34 8.26 -6.23
N PRO A 87 13.41 8.96 -5.79
CA PRO A 87 14.69 8.32 -5.53
C PRO A 87 14.60 7.31 -4.38
N PRO A 88 15.49 6.30 -4.32
CA PRO A 88 15.60 5.39 -3.18
C PRO A 88 15.77 6.17 -1.87
N GLY A 89 15.04 5.77 -0.82
CA GLY A 89 15.09 6.44 0.48
C GLY A 89 14.26 7.72 0.58
N ALA A 90 13.57 8.15 -0.50
CA ALA A 90 12.65 9.27 -0.43
C ALA A 90 11.56 9.06 0.64
N PRO A 91 11.09 10.12 1.31
CA PRO A 91 9.99 10.05 2.26
C PRO A 91 8.78 9.33 1.66
N ILE A 92 8.10 8.55 2.49
CA ILE A 92 6.86 7.90 2.11
C ILE A 92 5.72 8.90 2.30
N GLU A 93 4.92 9.09 1.25
CA GLU A 93 3.78 10.01 1.25
C GLU A 93 2.53 9.22 0.89
N VAL A 94 1.59 9.14 1.84
CA VAL A 94 0.30 8.50 1.65
C VAL A 94 -0.78 9.54 1.80
N SER A 95 -1.65 9.66 0.80
CA SER A 95 -2.80 10.56 0.82
C SER A 95 -4.08 9.81 0.48
N GLY A 96 -5.20 10.26 1.03
CA GLY A 96 -6.51 9.69 0.75
C GLY A 96 -7.18 9.14 2.00
N PRO A 97 -6.65 8.10 2.68
CA PRO A 97 -7.41 7.47 3.76
C PRO A 97 -7.64 8.33 5.02
N THR A 98 -8.84 8.30 5.58
CA THR A 98 -9.10 8.78 6.95
C THR A 98 -8.63 7.75 7.99
N GLN A 99 -8.50 8.16 9.26
CA GLN A 99 -8.15 7.22 10.33
C GLN A 99 -9.24 6.15 10.55
N ALA A 100 -10.51 6.46 10.29
CA ALA A 100 -11.60 5.51 10.35
C ALA A 100 -11.47 4.45 9.24
N GLU A 101 -11.22 4.89 8.01
CA GLU A 101 -10.98 3.99 6.85
C GLU A 101 -9.74 3.10 7.08
N LEU A 102 -8.67 3.62 7.71
CA LEU A 102 -7.53 2.79 8.12
C LEU A 102 -7.91 1.75 9.17
N GLY A 103 -8.78 2.11 10.13
CA GLY A 103 -9.30 1.21 11.15
C GLY A 103 -10.13 0.09 10.54
N GLU A 104 -11.05 0.43 9.63
CA GLU A 104 -11.87 -0.54 8.90
C GLU A 104 -11.00 -1.49 8.07
N ALA A 105 -10.05 -0.98 7.29
CA ALA A 105 -9.15 -1.78 6.48
C ALA A 105 -8.33 -2.78 7.32
N LEU A 106 -7.96 -2.39 8.54
CA LEU A 106 -7.16 -3.22 9.45
C LEU A 106 -8.00 -3.96 10.50
N MET A 107 -9.33 -3.89 10.47
CA MET A 107 -10.16 -4.47 11.54
C MET A 107 -9.68 -4.02 12.94
N LEU A 108 -9.32 -2.75 13.08
CA LEU A 108 -8.86 -2.11 14.31
C LEU A 108 -9.83 -0.99 14.70
N SER A 109 -9.98 -0.75 16.00
CA SER A 109 -10.77 0.40 16.46
C SER A 109 -10.09 1.71 16.07
N ARG A 110 -10.89 2.78 15.87
CA ARG A 110 -10.37 4.12 15.61
C ARG A 110 -9.39 4.58 16.70
N ALA A 111 -9.71 4.32 17.97
CA ALA A 111 -8.83 4.63 19.10
C ALA A 111 -7.47 3.91 19.01
N THR A 112 -7.44 2.67 18.51
CA THR A 112 -6.18 1.94 18.30
C THR A 112 -5.34 2.61 17.21
N ILE A 113 -5.97 3.03 16.11
CA ILE A 113 -5.29 3.78 15.05
C ILE A 113 -4.74 5.11 15.58
N GLU A 114 -5.56 5.88 16.31
CA GLU A 114 -5.16 7.14 16.93
C GLU A 114 -3.93 6.99 17.84
N ASN A 115 -3.93 5.94 18.68
CA ASN A 115 -2.81 5.63 19.57
C ASN A 115 -1.53 5.28 18.81
N VAL A 116 -1.62 4.42 17.80
CA VAL A 116 -0.46 4.06 16.96
C VAL A 116 0.10 5.29 16.24
N LEU A 117 -0.76 6.12 15.64
CA LEU A 117 -0.32 7.33 14.95
C LEU A 117 0.26 8.36 15.94
N ALA A 118 -0.24 8.43 17.17
CA ALA A 118 0.34 9.26 18.22
C ALA A 118 1.74 8.76 18.61
N GLU A 119 1.92 7.46 18.84
CA GLU A 119 3.22 6.85 19.14
C GLU A 119 4.25 7.13 18.03
N MET A 120 3.86 6.91 16.76
CA MET A 120 4.73 7.17 15.62
C MET A 120 5.09 8.66 15.47
N ARG A 121 4.18 9.58 15.84
CA ARG A 121 4.47 11.02 15.87
C ARG A 121 5.43 11.39 17.00
N MET A 122 5.21 10.88 18.20
CA MET A 122 6.11 11.10 19.35
C MET A 122 7.52 10.59 19.08
N ALA A 123 7.63 9.50 18.31
CA ALA A 123 8.91 8.95 17.87
C ALA A 123 9.54 9.69 16.68
N ASP A 124 8.92 10.76 16.12
CA ASP A 124 9.33 11.47 14.90
C ASP A 124 9.48 10.57 13.66
N ILE A 125 8.62 9.56 13.54
CA ILE A 125 8.57 8.65 12.38
C ILE A 125 7.58 9.19 11.34
N LEU A 126 6.49 9.78 11.84
CA LEU A 126 5.32 10.16 11.05
C LEU A 126 4.95 11.62 11.32
N ARG A 127 4.55 12.32 10.26
CA ARG A 127 3.79 13.56 10.32
C ARG A 127 2.41 13.32 9.69
N THR A 128 1.38 13.91 10.29
CA THR A 128 -0.01 13.76 9.83
C THR A 128 -0.57 15.12 9.44
N GLY A 129 -1.25 15.19 8.30
CA GLY A 129 -2.08 16.31 7.86
C GLY A 129 -3.50 15.85 7.54
N HIS A 130 -4.32 16.75 7.00
CA HIS A 130 -5.65 16.37 6.55
C HIS A 130 -5.56 15.32 5.43
N ARG A 131 -6.05 14.09 5.71
CA ARG A 131 -6.00 12.92 4.81
C ARG A 131 -4.59 12.68 4.21
N ARG A 132 -3.53 13.01 4.95
CA ARG A 132 -2.12 12.87 4.53
C ARG A 132 -1.25 12.31 5.66
N TYR A 133 -0.37 11.38 5.31
CA TYR A 133 0.60 10.73 6.18
C TYR A 133 1.98 10.80 5.51
N SER A 134 2.92 11.49 6.16
CA SER A 134 4.26 11.72 5.64
C SER A 134 5.27 11.06 6.58
N VAL A 135 6.00 10.06 6.08
CA VAL A 135 6.97 9.29 6.86
C VAL A 135 8.37 9.70 6.44
N SER A 136 9.06 10.37 7.35
CA SER A 136 10.40 10.93 7.14
C SER A 136 11.50 9.88 7.14
N ARG A 137 11.25 8.70 7.73
CA ARG A 137 12.22 7.61 7.89
C ARG A 137 11.69 6.28 7.35
N PRO A 138 11.67 6.09 6.01
CA PRO A 138 11.21 4.86 5.38
C PRO A 138 11.88 3.58 5.90
N GLY A 139 13.18 3.62 6.23
CA GLY A 139 13.88 2.46 6.80
C GLY A 139 13.31 2.00 8.14
N VAL A 140 12.95 2.95 9.01
CA VAL A 140 12.35 2.67 10.33
C VAL A 140 10.94 2.11 10.19
N LEU A 141 10.15 2.66 9.26
CA LEU A 141 8.82 2.14 8.95
C LEU A 141 8.87 0.67 8.49
N ARG A 142 9.85 0.31 7.66
CA ARG A 142 10.09 -1.07 7.24
C ARG A 142 10.45 -1.96 8.41
N ALA A 143 11.41 -1.55 9.26
CA ALA A 143 11.78 -2.31 10.45
C ALA A 143 10.58 -2.57 11.38
N LEU A 144 9.76 -1.54 11.64
CA LEU A 144 8.55 -1.67 12.45
C LEU A 144 7.53 -2.60 11.81
N SER A 145 7.35 -2.57 10.48
CA SER A 145 6.43 -3.49 9.78
C SER A 145 6.82 -4.97 9.93
N GLU A 146 8.12 -5.23 10.11
CA GLU A 146 8.70 -6.56 10.32
C GLU A 146 8.77 -6.96 11.80
N GLY A 147 8.43 -6.06 12.74
CA GLY A 147 8.59 -6.29 14.17
C GLY A 147 10.00 -6.17 14.70
N LYS A 148 10.90 -5.59 13.92
CA LYS A 148 12.26 -5.30 14.38
C LYS A 148 12.23 -4.01 15.20
N PRO A 149 13.01 -3.94 16.30
CA PRO A 149 13.15 -2.69 17.04
C PRO A 149 13.73 -1.62 16.09
N PRO A 150 13.30 -0.35 16.23
CA PRO A 150 13.86 0.74 15.44
C PRO A 150 15.34 0.88 15.78
N THR A 151 16.23 0.58 14.82
CA THR A 151 17.68 0.71 15.03
C THR A 151 18.03 2.19 15.18
N PRO A 152 18.58 2.63 16.33
CA PRO A 152 19.05 4.00 16.46
C PRO A 152 20.27 4.19 15.54
N GLY A 153 20.20 5.15 14.61
CA GLY A 153 21.36 5.60 13.83
C GLY A 153 21.53 5.01 12.42
N ALA A 154 20.62 4.17 11.93
CA ALA A 154 20.62 3.80 10.51
C ALA A 154 20.06 4.98 9.70
N ALA A 155 20.93 5.92 9.33
CA ALA A 155 20.65 6.86 8.26
C ALA A 155 20.21 6.06 7.03
N ASP A 156 19.14 6.50 6.36
CA ASP A 156 18.62 5.99 5.08
C ASP A 156 19.64 6.26 3.94
N ALA A 157 20.88 5.79 4.10
CA ALA A 157 21.84 5.68 3.02
C ALA A 157 21.37 4.51 2.15
N GLY A 158 20.60 4.82 1.11
CA GLY A 158 20.46 3.90 -0.01
C GLY A 158 21.84 3.47 -0.52
N PRO A 159 21.95 2.30 -1.18
CA PRO A 159 23.22 1.91 -1.80
C PRO A 159 23.76 3.06 -2.65
N PRO A 160 25.08 3.33 -2.61
CA PRO A 160 25.66 4.45 -3.34
C PRO A 160 25.27 4.38 -4.81
N LEU A 161 24.80 5.50 -5.36
CA LEU A 161 24.48 5.62 -6.78
C LEU A 161 25.72 5.19 -7.59
N PRO A 162 25.57 4.35 -8.62
CA PRO A 162 26.67 4.10 -9.54
C PRO A 162 27.07 5.42 -10.21
N PRO A 163 28.37 5.63 -10.51
CA PRO A 163 28.82 6.83 -11.20
C PRO A 163 28.09 6.94 -12.55
N LEU A 164 27.59 8.15 -12.85
CA LEU A 164 27.00 8.46 -14.16
C LEU A 164 28.09 8.40 -15.25
N PRO A 165 27.75 7.95 -16.47
CA PRO A 165 28.69 7.84 -17.59
C PRO A 165 29.21 9.19 -18.06
#